data_AF-A0A848ARS8-F1
#
_entry.id   AF-A0A848ARS8-F1
#
_cell.length_a   1.000
_cell.length_b   1.000
_cell.length_c   1.000
_cell.angle_alpha   90.00
_cell.angle_beta   90.00
_cell.angle_gamma   90.00
#
_symmetry.space_group_name_H-M   'P 1'
#
loop_
_entity.id
_entity.type
_entity.pdbx_description
1 polymer ?
#
loop_
_entity_poly.entity_id
_entity_poly.type
_entity_poly.pdbx_seq_one_letter_code
_entity_poly.pdbx_strand_id
1 'polypeptide(L)'
;MKKSLWMIACASLVAGAITGCKTEEPLPEPPKEYIHVPVQLVAGAIPGGSQEKIMSNPNLRAYAVGRYVDPHKRVMHEQHSVYRMEKLPEWNLLPQPDADPVLRAQKMRQERYADAATGQIERTAAEIHEMRQTVLMLLESRNVQKQQADTLLRNFETLKKQYGVLSGNMVKTSEFVNSLEGELKKLKQENEVLKLQQKKRELPAACPPEVRQ
;
A
#
# COMPACT_ATOMS: atom_id res chain seq x y z
N MET A 1 -78.45 15.16 -6.38
CA MET A 1 -77.73 15.58 -5.15
C MET A 1 -76.22 15.31 -5.16
N LYS A 2 -75.66 14.39 -5.97
CA LYS A 2 -74.20 14.13 -6.00
C LYS A 2 -73.36 15.19 -6.75
N LYS A 3 -73.92 15.85 -7.77
CA LYS A 3 -73.19 16.83 -8.61
C LYS A 3 -73.01 18.21 -7.95
N SER A 4 -73.90 18.62 -7.04
CA SER A 4 -73.76 19.89 -6.32
C SER A 4 -72.72 19.82 -5.20
N LEU A 5 -72.52 18.65 -4.59
CA LEU A 5 -71.54 18.46 -3.51
C LEU A 5 -70.09 18.59 -4.03
N TRP A 6 -69.82 18.11 -5.25
CA TRP A 6 -68.50 18.24 -5.89
C TRP A 6 -68.19 19.68 -6.31
N MET A 7 -69.18 20.44 -6.80
CA MET A 7 -68.98 21.84 -7.19
C MET A 7 -68.70 22.76 -5.98
N ILE A 8 -69.34 22.49 -4.84
CA ILE A 8 -69.09 23.25 -3.60
C ILE A 8 -67.70 22.91 -3.03
N ALA A 9 -67.26 21.65 -3.13
CA ALA A 9 -65.93 21.24 -2.71
C ALA A 9 -64.81 21.85 -3.58
N CYS A 10 -65.03 22.00 -4.89
CA CYS A 10 -64.07 22.69 -5.76
C CYS A 10 -64.05 24.20 -5.50
N ALA A 11 -65.19 24.82 -5.23
CA ALA A 11 -65.27 26.26 -4.94
C ALA A 11 -64.60 26.63 -3.59
N SER A 12 -64.70 25.77 -2.57
CA SER A 12 -64.00 25.99 -1.28
C SER A 12 -62.49 25.77 -1.38
N LEU A 13 -62.03 24.87 -2.24
CA LEU A 13 -60.60 24.65 -2.50
C LEU A 13 -59.96 25.83 -3.24
N VAL A 14 -60.69 26.48 -4.15
CA VAL A 14 -60.20 27.68 -4.85
C VAL A 14 -60.25 28.92 -3.97
N ALA A 15 -61.26 29.07 -3.10
CA ALA A 15 -61.34 30.18 -2.17
C ALA A 15 -60.26 30.14 -1.06
N GLY A 16 -59.81 28.94 -0.65
CA GLY A 16 -58.71 28.78 0.30
C GLY A 16 -57.32 29.09 -0.26
N ALA A 17 -57.17 29.13 -1.58
CA ALA A 17 -55.87 29.34 -2.23
C ALA A 17 -55.50 30.83 -2.43
N ILE A 18 -56.44 31.77 -2.24
CA ILE A 18 -56.24 33.18 -2.60
C ILE A 18 -56.20 34.11 -1.37
N THR A 19 -56.56 33.63 -0.18
CA THR A 19 -56.46 34.39 1.08
C THR A 19 -55.33 33.85 1.95
N GLY A 20 -54.09 34.08 1.52
CA GLY A 20 -52.90 33.59 2.22
C GLY A 20 -51.63 34.39 1.95
N CYS A 21 -51.72 35.65 1.55
CA CYS A 21 -50.57 36.57 1.58
C CYS A 21 -50.32 36.98 3.04
N LYS A 22 -49.70 36.09 3.81
CA LYS A 22 -49.02 36.49 5.04
C LYS A 22 -47.74 37.20 4.59
N THR A 23 -47.70 38.50 4.79
CA THR A 23 -46.50 39.33 4.62
C THR A 23 -45.43 38.73 5.54
N GLU A 24 -44.47 38.03 4.96
CA GLU A 24 -43.29 37.57 5.68
C GLU A 24 -42.39 38.79 5.85
N GLU A 25 -42.32 39.30 7.08
CA GLU A 25 -41.33 40.31 7.45
C GLU A 25 -39.94 39.75 7.11
N PRO A 26 -39.03 40.56 6.56
CA PRO A 26 -37.67 40.09 6.31
C PRO A 26 -37.09 39.67 7.66
N LEU A 27 -36.83 38.36 7.81
CA LEU A 27 -36.04 37.85 8.92
C LEU A 27 -34.78 38.72 9.04
N PRO A 28 -34.44 39.22 10.24
CA PRO A 28 -33.18 39.89 10.43
C PRO A 28 -32.08 38.93 9.96
N GLU A 29 -31.15 39.41 9.14
CA GLU A 29 -30.01 38.63 8.68
C GLU A 29 -29.45 37.86 9.89
N PRO A 30 -29.23 36.53 9.80
CA PRO A 30 -28.62 35.81 10.89
C PRO A 30 -27.35 36.57 11.28
N PRO A 31 -27.10 36.81 12.57
CA PRO A 31 -25.92 37.56 12.98
C PRO A 31 -24.73 36.90 12.29
N LYS A 32 -23.97 37.67 11.51
CA LYS A 32 -22.75 37.18 10.86
C LYS A 32 -21.95 36.50 11.96
N GLU A 33 -21.87 35.18 11.92
CA GLU A 33 -20.97 34.43 12.78
C GLU A 33 -19.57 34.85 12.35
N TYR A 34 -19.05 35.86 13.02
CA TYR A 34 -17.63 36.08 13.05
C TYR A 34 -17.09 34.81 13.67
N ILE A 35 -16.35 34.03 12.87
CA ILE A 35 -15.48 32.99 13.41
C ILE A 35 -14.72 33.69 14.52
N HIS A 36 -15.01 33.34 15.77
CA HIS A 36 -14.27 33.82 16.91
C HIS A 36 -12.88 33.22 16.77
N VAL A 37 -12.03 33.89 15.99
CA VAL A 37 -10.60 33.70 16.07
C VAL A 37 -10.30 34.16 17.49
N PRO A 38 -9.89 33.24 18.40
CA PRO A 38 -9.56 33.66 19.75
C PRO A 38 -8.54 34.79 19.60
N VAL A 39 -8.84 35.96 20.18
CA VAL A 39 -7.88 37.06 20.35
C VAL A 39 -6.90 36.63 21.44
N GLN A 40 -6.24 35.52 21.20
CA GLN A 40 -5.13 35.00 21.94
C GLN A 40 -4.00 34.96 20.92
N LEU A 41 -2.84 35.50 21.30
CA LEU A 41 -1.60 35.59 20.51
C LEU A 41 -1.34 36.86 19.68
N VAL A 42 -1.75 38.06 20.11
CA VAL A 42 -0.94 39.24 19.74
C VAL A 42 0.29 39.36 20.65
N ALA A 43 0.12 39.12 21.96
CA ALA A 43 1.22 39.26 22.93
C ALA A 43 2.19 38.06 23.00
N GLY A 44 1.77 36.85 22.61
CA GLY A 44 2.59 35.63 22.69
C GLY A 44 3.35 35.27 21.40
N ALA A 45 3.19 36.06 20.33
CA ALA A 45 3.66 35.70 18.99
C ALA A 45 4.74 36.65 18.45
N ILE A 46 5.40 37.37 19.35
CA ILE A 46 6.45 38.35 19.05
C ILE A 46 7.78 37.62 19.25
N PRO A 47 8.53 37.33 18.17
CA PRO A 47 9.86 36.75 18.31
C PRO A 47 10.73 37.70 19.15
N GLY A 48 11.47 37.16 20.11
CA GLY A 48 12.23 37.92 21.11
C GLY A 48 13.25 38.93 20.55
N GLY A 49 13.54 38.91 19.24
CA GLY A 49 14.38 39.89 18.55
C GLY A 49 13.64 41.13 18.00
N SER A 50 12.37 41.37 18.33
CA SER A 50 11.52 42.36 17.63
C SER A 50 10.75 43.34 18.53
N GLN A 51 11.23 43.59 19.75
CA GLN A 51 10.60 44.58 20.64
C GLN A 51 10.52 45.97 19.97
N GLU A 52 11.53 46.33 19.17
CA GLU A 52 11.59 47.54 18.35
C GLU A 52 10.48 47.64 17.29
N LYS A 53 9.93 46.49 16.86
CA LYS A 53 8.81 46.43 15.93
C LYS A 53 7.54 47.00 16.58
N ILE A 54 7.40 46.88 17.90
CA ILE A 54 6.20 47.28 18.64
C ILE A 54 6.38 48.65 19.28
N MET A 55 7.55 48.89 19.83
CA MET A 55 7.87 50.10 20.56
C MET A 55 9.35 50.41 20.37
N SER A 56 9.66 51.64 20.00
CA SER A 56 11.04 52.09 19.90
C SER A 56 11.72 52.07 21.27
N ASN A 57 13.00 51.73 21.29
CA ASN A 57 13.78 51.74 22.52
C ASN A 57 13.97 53.17 23.03
N PRO A 58 13.91 53.41 24.36
CA PRO A 58 14.18 54.72 24.92
C PRO A 58 15.64 55.12 24.67
N ASN A 59 15.86 56.35 24.23
CA ASN A 59 17.21 56.86 24.05
C ASN A 59 17.73 57.41 25.38
N LEU A 60 18.72 56.75 25.98
CA LEU A 60 19.35 57.16 27.23
C LEU A 60 20.73 57.76 26.94
N ARG A 61 21.00 58.96 27.47
CA ARG A 61 22.33 59.56 27.43
C ARG A 61 22.91 59.70 28.82
N ALA A 62 24.16 59.29 28.96
CA ALA A 62 24.92 59.44 30.19
C ALA A 62 25.48 60.87 30.29
N TYR A 63 25.21 61.52 31.41
CA TYR A 63 25.77 62.81 31.77
C TYR A 63 26.64 62.62 33.02
N ALA A 64 27.91 63.01 32.92
CA ALA A 64 28.80 63.00 34.08
C ALA A 64 28.52 64.23 34.96
N VAL A 65 28.19 63.99 36.22
CA VAL A 65 27.89 65.02 37.23
C VAL A 65 28.95 64.95 38.34
N GLY A 66 29.27 66.11 38.93
CA GLY A 66 30.28 66.21 39.98
C GLY A 66 31.70 66.19 39.43
N ARG A 67 31.98 67.02 38.43
CA ARG A 67 33.34 67.24 37.93
C ARG A 67 34.11 68.07 38.96
N TYR A 68 35.17 67.49 39.52
CA TYR A 68 36.15 68.27 40.27
C TYR A 68 37.51 68.15 39.61
N VAL A 69 38.26 69.24 39.63
CA VAL A 69 39.62 69.28 39.13
C VAL A 69 40.53 69.17 40.34
N ASP A 70 41.34 68.11 40.41
CA ASP A 70 42.37 68.00 41.45
C ASP A 70 43.42 69.11 41.20
N PRO A 71 43.55 70.10 42.10
CA PRO A 71 44.46 71.22 41.89
C PRO A 71 45.92 70.79 41.81
N HIS A 72 46.28 69.66 42.43
CA HIS A 72 47.67 69.17 42.46
C HIS A 72 48.05 68.43 41.18
N LYS A 73 47.12 67.68 40.59
CA LYS A 73 47.40 66.83 39.41
C LYS A 73 46.90 67.44 38.10
N ARG A 74 46.10 68.52 38.15
CA ARG A 74 45.39 69.11 37.00
C ARG A 74 44.58 68.08 36.20
N VAL A 75 44.11 67.02 36.86
CA VAL A 75 43.25 65.99 36.26
C VAL A 75 41.82 66.25 36.71
N MET A 76 40.89 66.22 35.77
CA MET A 76 39.46 66.31 36.05
C MET A 76 38.92 64.91 36.34
N HIS A 77 38.34 64.74 37.53
CA HIS A 77 37.66 63.51 37.94
C HIS A 77 36.15 63.69 37.83
N GLU A 78 35.49 62.73 37.18
CA GLU A 78 34.04 62.64 37.10
C GLU A 78 33.53 61.73 38.23
N GLN A 79 32.69 62.23 39.12
CA GLN A 79 32.26 61.47 40.30
C GLN A 79 31.11 60.48 40.02
N HIS A 80 30.07 60.89 39.29
CA HIS A 80 28.89 60.04 39.07
C HIS A 80 28.34 60.21 37.64
N SER A 81 27.89 59.13 37.01
CA SER A 81 27.14 59.19 35.75
C SER A 81 25.64 59.12 36.02
N VAL A 82 24.90 60.09 35.49
CA VAL A 82 23.43 60.12 35.53
C VAL A 82 22.90 59.84 34.13
N TYR A 83 22.02 58.87 34.01
CA TYR A 83 21.35 58.56 32.75
C TYR A 83 20.09 59.40 32.63
N ARG A 84 19.99 60.22 31.58
CA ARG A 84 18.77 60.95 31.25
C ARG A 84 18.15 60.34 30.00
N MET A 85 16.84 60.13 30.05
CA MET A 85 16.06 59.77 28.88
C MET A 85 15.88 60.99 27.99
N GLU A 86 16.46 60.94 26.78
CA GLU A 86 16.36 62.03 25.79
C GLU A 86 15.15 61.84 24.89
N LYS A 87 14.83 60.60 24.55
CA LYS A 87 13.64 60.25 23.79
C LYS A 87 12.86 59.16 24.51
N LEU A 88 11.56 59.43 24.70
CA LEU A 88 10.62 58.46 25.26
C LEU A 88 10.41 57.31 24.26
N PRO A 89 10.13 56.10 24.75
CA PRO A 89 9.75 55.02 23.88
C PRO A 89 8.40 55.34 23.23
N GLU A 90 8.37 55.29 21.90
CA GLU A 90 7.16 55.52 21.10
C GLU A 90 6.66 54.21 20.53
N TRP A 91 5.35 53.99 20.61
CA TRP A 91 4.67 52.88 19.95
C TRP A 91 4.82 53.00 18.43
N ASN A 92 5.18 51.90 17.78
CA ASN A 92 5.22 51.84 16.33
C ASN A 92 3.80 51.70 15.77
N LEU A 93 3.25 52.78 15.23
CA LEU A 93 1.91 52.83 14.65
C LEU A 93 1.87 52.43 13.16
N LEU A 94 3.02 52.08 12.56
CA LEU A 94 3.07 51.64 11.17
C LEU A 94 2.32 50.31 11.03
N PRO A 95 1.47 50.15 10.00
CA PRO A 95 0.77 48.90 9.75
C PRO A 95 1.79 47.80 9.48
N GLN A 96 1.78 46.76 10.30
CA GLN A 96 2.68 45.61 10.15
C GLN A 96 1.96 44.53 9.34
N PRO A 97 2.47 44.12 8.18
CA PRO A 97 1.83 43.10 7.36
C PRO A 97 1.73 41.74 8.08
N ASP A 98 2.67 41.45 8.98
CA ASP A 98 2.67 40.21 9.78
C ASP A 98 1.73 40.26 11.00
N ALA A 99 1.18 41.44 11.32
CA ALA A 99 0.26 41.64 12.43
C ALA A 99 -1.20 41.46 11.99
N ASP A 100 -1.48 41.34 10.68
CA ASP A 100 -2.84 41.04 10.21
C ASP A 100 -3.22 39.60 10.62
N PRO A 101 -4.21 39.42 11.51
CA PRO A 101 -4.62 38.11 11.98
C PRO A 101 -5.16 37.22 10.84
N VAL A 102 -5.74 37.82 9.79
CA VAL A 102 -6.34 37.07 8.68
C VAL A 102 -5.25 36.46 7.80
N LEU A 103 -4.27 37.26 7.38
CA LEU A 103 -3.14 36.78 6.57
C LEU A 103 -2.32 35.74 7.33
N ARG A 104 -2.13 35.94 8.64
CA ARG A 104 -1.45 34.95 9.49
C ARG A 104 -2.19 33.62 9.56
N ALA A 105 -3.52 33.66 9.73
CA ALA A 105 -4.34 32.46 9.76
C ALA A 105 -4.33 31.72 8.41
N GLN A 106 -4.33 32.44 7.30
CA GLN A 106 -4.20 31.85 5.96
C GLN A 106 -2.84 31.19 5.76
N LYS A 107 -1.75 31.86 6.15
CA LYS A 107 -0.39 31.30 6.07
C LYS A 107 -0.25 30.03 6.90
N MET A 108 -0.69 30.06 8.16
CA MET A 108 -0.70 28.89 9.05
C MET A 108 -1.52 27.73 8.48
N ARG A 109 -2.64 28.03 7.83
CA ARG A 109 -3.46 27.02 7.14
C ARG A 109 -2.69 26.40 5.97
N GLN A 110 -2.05 27.22 5.13
CA GLN A 110 -1.24 26.74 4.00
C GLN A 110 -0.08 25.86 4.48
N GLU A 111 0.64 26.27 5.52
CA GLU A 111 1.72 25.49 6.12
C GLU A 111 1.22 24.12 6.62
N ARG A 112 0.09 24.08 7.34
CA ARG A 112 -0.53 22.80 7.76
C ARG A 112 -0.91 21.89 6.59
N TYR A 113 -1.39 22.46 5.48
CA TYR A 113 -1.69 21.67 4.28
C TYR A 113 -0.42 21.20 3.57
N ALA A 114 0.64 22.01 3.54
CA ALA A 114 1.93 21.62 3.01
C ALA A 114 2.52 20.46 3.82
N ASP A 115 2.50 20.54 5.15
CA ASP A 115 2.98 19.49 6.05
C ASP A 115 2.15 18.20 5.94
N ALA A 116 0.83 18.34 5.74
CA ALA A 116 -0.03 17.18 5.50
C ALA A 116 0.29 16.51 4.15
N ALA A 117 0.52 17.30 3.10
CA ALA A 117 0.85 16.80 1.77
C ALA A 117 2.25 16.14 1.74
N THR A 118 3.26 16.76 2.36
CA THR A 118 4.59 16.16 2.50
C THR A 118 4.52 14.86 3.31
N GLY A 119 3.78 14.86 4.42
CA GLY A 119 3.55 13.65 5.22
C GLY A 119 2.84 12.54 4.45
N GLN A 120 1.93 12.87 3.53
CA GLN A 120 1.33 11.87 2.62
C GLN A 120 2.36 11.33 1.62
N ILE A 121 3.14 12.21 0.99
CA ILE A 121 4.18 11.81 0.03
C ILE A 121 5.19 10.86 0.70
N GLU A 122 5.67 11.19 1.90
CA GLU A 122 6.60 10.36 2.66
C GLU A 122 6.03 8.96 2.96
N ARG A 123 4.76 8.87 3.39
CA ARG A 123 4.10 7.58 3.62
C ARG A 123 3.97 6.77 2.33
N THR A 124 3.51 7.39 1.26
CA THR A 124 3.39 6.70 -0.04
C THR A 124 4.74 6.24 -0.57
N ALA A 125 5.81 7.01 -0.36
CA ALA A 125 7.16 6.62 -0.74
C ALA A 125 7.61 5.37 0.05
N ALA A 126 7.37 5.32 1.35
CA ALA A 126 7.66 4.14 2.18
C ALA A 126 6.90 2.89 1.72
N GLU A 127 5.60 3.02 1.45
CA GLU A 127 4.76 1.93 0.92
C GLU A 127 5.27 1.43 -0.44
N ILE A 128 5.69 2.33 -1.34
CA ILE A 128 6.26 1.96 -2.64
C ILE A 128 7.56 1.17 -2.46
N HIS A 129 8.40 1.55 -1.50
CA HIS A 129 9.63 0.82 -1.21
C HIS A 129 9.35 -0.59 -0.70
N GLU A 130 8.38 -0.75 0.20
CA GLU A 130 7.94 -2.07 0.70
C GLU A 130 7.37 -2.93 -0.44
N MET A 131 6.47 -2.36 -1.26
CA MET A 131 5.91 -3.06 -2.42
C MET A 131 7.00 -3.48 -3.41
N ARG A 132 8.01 -2.64 -3.64
CA ARG A 132 9.13 -2.99 -4.52
C ARG A 132 9.90 -4.20 -3.99
N GLN A 133 10.16 -4.26 -2.68
CA GLN A 133 10.87 -5.39 -2.08
C GLN A 133 10.06 -6.68 -2.20
N THR A 134 8.75 -6.64 -1.92
CA THR A 134 7.88 -7.82 -2.04
C THR A 134 7.80 -8.31 -3.49
N VAL A 135 7.69 -7.41 -4.47
CA VAL A 135 7.70 -7.77 -5.89
C VAL A 135 9.01 -8.43 -6.31
N LEU A 136 10.16 -7.96 -5.82
CA LEU A 136 11.45 -8.59 -6.10
C LEU A 136 11.53 -10.01 -5.53
N MET A 137 11.07 -10.21 -4.30
CA MET A 137 11.00 -11.54 -3.67
C MET A 137 10.09 -12.50 -4.45
N LEU A 138 8.93 -12.01 -4.92
CA LEU A 138 8.02 -12.81 -5.74
C LEU A 138 8.64 -13.18 -7.09
N LEU A 139 9.39 -12.26 -7.72
CA LEU A 139 10.13 -12.55 -8.95
C LEU A 139 11.20 -13.62 -8.75
N GLU A 140 11.95 -13.55 -7.64
CA GLU A 140 12.94 -14.57 -7.30
C GLU A 140 12.29 -15.93 -7.06
N SER A 141 11.22 -15.97 -6.26
CA SER A 141 10.44 -17.18 -6.00
C SER A 141 9.90 -17.81 -7.30
N ARG A 142 9.37 -16.97 -8.21
CA ARG A 142 8.91 -17.41 -9.52
C ARG A 142 10.04 -18.01 -10.36
N ASN A 143 11.23 -17.42 -10.31
CA ASN A 143 12.40 -17.92 -11.05
C ASN A 143 12.85 -19.28 -10.51
N VAL A 144 12.89 -19.46 -9.19
CA VAL A 144 13.19 -20.75 -8.55
C VAL A 144 12.14 -21.79 -8.93
N GLN A 145 10.85 -21.44 -8.91
CA GLN A 145 9.77 -22.35 -9.29
C GLN A 145 9.86 -22.77 -10.77
N LYS A 146 10.24 -21.86 -11.66
CA LYS A 146 10.50 -22.19 -13.07
C LYS A 146 11.65 -23.19 -13.21
N GLN A 147 12.76 -22.98 -12.49
CA GLN A 147 13.88 -23.92 -12.51
C GLN A 147 13.47 -25.30 -12.01
N GLN A 148 12.65 -25.38 -10.95
CA GLN A 148 12.09 -26.64 -10.45
C GLN A 148 11.18 -27.33 -11.48
N ALA A 149 10.36 -26.56 -12.20
CA ALA A 149 9.53 -27.10 -13.28
C ALA A 149 10.40 -27.68 -14.42
N ASP A 150 11.46 -26.99 -14.81
CA ASP A 150 12.39 -27.45 -15.85
C ASP A 150 13.14 -28.73 -15.43
N THR A 151 13.56 -28.85 -14.17
CA THR A 151 14.20 -30.08 -13.69
C THR A 151 13.23 -31.25 -13.66
N LEU A 152 11.97 -31.03 -13.25
CA LEU A 152 10.93 -32.05 -13.30
C LEU A 152 10.66 -32.52 -14.73
N LEU A 153 10.60 -31.60 -15.71
CA LEU A 153 10.44 -31.96 -17.13
C LEU A 153 11.60 -32.84 -17.62
N ARG A 154 12.85 -32.50 -17.26
CA ARG A 154 14.02 -33.34 -17.59
C ARG A 154 13.91 -34.73 -16.98
N ASN A 155 13.46 -34.83 -15.72
CA ASN A 155 13.25 -36.11 -15.06
C ASN A 155 12.13 -36.94 -15.73
N PHE A 156 11.07 -36.29 -16.20
CA PHE A 156 10.03 -36.97 -16.99
C PHE A 156 10.57 -37.50 -18.32
N GLU A 157 11.43 -36.75 -19.01
CA GLU A 157 12.06 -37.21 -20.24
C GLU A 157 12.99 -38.41 -20.01
N THR A 158 13.77 -38.41 -18.93
CA THR A 158 14.64 -39.55 -18.59
C THR A 158 13.82 -40.78 -18.22
N LEU A 159 12.76 -40.62 -17.41
CA LEU A 159 11.82 -41.70 -17.09
C LEU A 159 11.14 -42.24 -18.35
N LYS A 160 10.72 -41.38 -19.28
CA LYS A 160 10.14 -41.80 -20.56
C LYS A 160 11.12 -42.64 -21.39
N LYS A 161 12.39 -42.23 -21.45
CA LYS A 161 13.45 -43.01 -22.13
C LYS A 161 13.65 -44.36 -21.46
N GLN A 162 13.74 -44.39 -20.13
CA GLN A 162 13.89 -45.64 -19.36
C GLN A 162 12.70 -46.59 -19.58
N TYR A 163 11.48 -46.06 -19.54
CA TYR A 163 10.26 -46.83 -19.81
C TYR A 163 10.24 -47.37 -21.24
N GLY A 164 10.67 -46.57 -22.23
CA GLY A 164 10.79 -47.02 -23.62
C GLY A 164 11.77 -48.19 -23.78
N VAL A 165 12.94 -48.12 -23.11
CA VAL A 165 13.91 -49.23 -23.11
C VAL A 165 13.36 -50.46 -22.39
N LEU A 166 12.74 -50.29 -21.23
CA LEU A 166 12.12 -51.38 -20.47
C LEU A 166 11.01 -52.07 -21.27
N SER A 167 10.13 -51.30 -21.89
CA SER A 167 9.06 -51.82 -22.76
C SER A 167 9.64 -52.60 -23.93
N GLY A 168 10.67 -52.07 -24.62
CA GLY A 168 11.34 -52.79 -25.70
C GLY A 168 11.99 -54.09 -25.25
N ASN A 169 12.62 -54.10 -24.08
CA ASN A 169 13.18 -55.32 -23.48
C ASN A 169 12.07 -56.32 -23.12
N MET A 170 10.93 -55.85 -22.60
CA MET A 170 9.81 -56.71 -22.25
C MET A 170 9.22 -57.40 -23.49
N VAL A 171 9.11 -56.70 -24.62
CA VAL A 171 8.70 -57.31 -25.90
C VAL A 171 9.69 -58.41 -26.31
N LYS A 172 11.00 -58.12 -26.30
CA LYS A 172 12.02 -59.14 -26.61
C LYS A 172 11.96 -60.36 -25.69
N THR A 173 11.75 -60.15 -24.38
CA THR A 173 11.57 -61.27 -23.45
C THR A 173 10.31 -62.07 -23.76
N SER A 174 9.22 -61.43 -24.19
CA SER A 174 7.99 -62.12 -24.59
C SER A 174 8.18 -62.95 -25.86
N GLU A 175 8.91 -62.42 -26.85
CA GLU A 175 9.27 -63.15 -28.08
C GLU A 175 10.15 -64.37 -27.75
N PHE A 176 11.13 -64.19 -26.86
CA PHE A 176 12.00 -65.27 -26.41
C PHE A 176 11.23 -66.37 -25.66
N VAL A 177 10.32 -65.99 -24.75
CA VAL A 177 9.44 -66.95 -24.05
C VAL A 177 8.57 -67.70 -25.05
N ASN A 178 7.96 -67.01 -26.02
CA ASN A 178 7.16 -67.66 -27.06
C ASN A 178 8.00 -68.64 -27.91
N SER A 179 9.25 -68.30 -28.20
CA SER A 179 10.18 -69.20 -28.91
C SER A 179 10.48 -70.47 -28.09
N LEU A 180 10.79 -70.32 -26.80
CA LEU A 180 11.03 -71.45 -25.89
C LEU A 180 9.78 -72.33 -25.71
N GLU A 181 8.60 -71.73 -25.62
CA GLU A 181 7.34 -72.49 -25.61
C GLU A 181 7.15 -73.30 -26.89
N GLY A 182 7.55 -72.74 -28.04
CA GLY A 182 7.55 -73.44 -29.32
C GLY A 182 8.48 -74.65 -29.35
N GLU A 183 9.70 -74.50 -28.84
CA GLU A 183 10.67 -75.61 -28.72
C GLU A 183 10.20 -76.69 -27.74
N LEU A 184 9.65 -76.30 -26.58
CA LEU A 184 9.05 -77.23 -25.63
C LEU A 184 7.91 -78.05 -26.24
N LYS A 185 7.07 -77.42 -27.06
CA LYS A 185 6.00 -78.13 -27.79
C LYS A 185 6.55 -79.14 -28.78
N LYS A 186 7.61 -78.79 -29.54
CA LYS A 186 8.27 -79.71 -30.47
C LYS A 186 8.90 -80.90 -29.74
N LEU A 187 9.69 -80.65 -28.69
CA LEU A 187 10.31 -81.71 -27.88
C LEU A 187 9.26 -82.61 -27.23
N LYS A 188 8.12 -82.06 -26.82
CA LYS A 188 6.99 -82.85 -26.31
C LYS A 188 6.42 -83.76 -27.40
N GLN A 189 6.19 -83.25 -28.60
CA GLN A 189 5.73 -84.04 -29.75
C GLN A 189 6.73 -85.15 -30.13
N GLU A 190 8.03 -84.84 -30.19
CA GLU A 190 9.08 -85.83 -30.47
C GLU A 190 9.13 -86.93 -29.40
N ASN A 191 9.01 -86.58 -28.11
CA ASN A 191 8.91 -87.56 -27.03
C ASN A 191 7.68 -88.45 -27.15
N GLU A 192 6.52 -87.90 -27.52
CA GLU A 192 5.31 -88.69 -27.75
C GLU A 192 5.48 -89.65 -28.95
N VAL A 193 6.10 -89.20 -30.04
CA VAL A 193 6.43 -90.05 -31.19
C VAL A 193 7.42 -91.15 -30.82
N LEU A 194 8.49 -90.84 -30.08
CA LEU A 194 9.46 -91.83 -29.60
C LEU A 194 8.81 -92.87 -28.70
N LYS A 195 7.91 -92.47 -27.79
CA LYS A 195 7.12 -93.40 -26.96
C LYS A 195 6.25 -94.32 -27.83
N LEU A 196 5.62 -93.80 -28.89
CA LEU A 196 4.85 -94.62 -29.83
C LEU A 196 5.75 -95.59 -30.60
N GLN A 197 6.97 -95.20 -30.97
CA GLN A 197 7.95 -96.10 -31.61
C GLN A 197 8.43 -97.20 -30.67
N GLN A 198 8.73 -96.88 -29.39
CA GLN A 198 9.06 -97.87 -28.37
C GLN A 198 7.91 -98.85 -28.17
N LYS A 199 6.67 -98.36 -28.01
CA LYS A 199 5.47 -99.21 -27.90
C LYS A 199 5.29 -100.13 -29.11
N LYS A 200 5.57 -99.65 -30.33
CA LYS A 200 5.54 -100.49 -31.55
C LYS A 200 6.66 -101.53 -31.60
N ARG A 201 7.84 -101.28 -31.01
CA ARG A 201 8.93 -102.26 -30.89
C ARG A 201 8.65 -103.33 -29.81
N GLU A 202 7.93 -102.96 -28.76
CA GLU A 202 7.52 -103.89 -27.68
C GLU A 202 6.29 -104.74 -28.03
N LEU A 203 5.58 -104.42 -29.12
CA LEU A 203 4.56 -105.30 -29.70
C LEU A 203 5.25 -106.49 -30.38
N PRO A 204 4.99 -107.75 -29.95
CA PRO A 204 5.63 -108.91 -30.54
C PRO A 204 5.27 -109.03 -32.02
N ALA A 205 6.24 -109.44 -32.84
CA ALA A 205 5.98 -109.90 -34.19
C ALA A 205 4.84 -110.92 -34.14
N ALA A 206 3.67 -110.56 -34.66
CA ALA A 206 2.60 -111.52 -34.86
C ALA A 206 3.11 -112.55 -35.88
N CYS A 207 3.45 -113.74 -35.39
CA CYS A 207 3.60 -114.92 -36.22
C CYS A 207 2.33 -115.07 -37.09
N PRO A 208 2.46 -115.44 -38.38
CA PRO A 208 1.31 -115.71 -39.23
C PRO A 208 0.51 -116.91 -38.68
N PRO A 209 -0.82 -116.94 -38.86
CA PRO A 209 -1.63 -118.04 -38.34
C PRO A 209 -1.29 -119.34 -39.08
N GLU A 210 -1.00 -120.38 -38.29
CA GLU A 210 -1.05 -121.78 -38.70
C GLU A 210 -2.40 -122.07 -39.37
N VAL A 211 -2.35 -122.49 -40.63
CA VAL A 211 -3.47 -123.17 -41.31
C VAL A 211 -3.40 -124.64 -40.90
N ARG A 212 -4.35 -125.07 -40.07
CA ARG A 212 -4.69 -126.48 -39.88
C ARG A 212 -5.38 -127.00 -41.13
N GLN A 213 -4.71 -127.93 -41.82
CA GLN A 213 -5.18 -129.16 -42.49
C GLN A 213 -4.38 -129.43 -43.76
#